data_AF-A0A2A4EA77-F1
#
_entry.id   AF-A0A2A4EA77-F1
#
_cell.length_a   1.000
_cell.length_b   1.000
_cell.length_c   1.000
_cell.angle_alpha   90.00
_cell.angle_beta   90.00
_cell.angle_gamma   90.00
#
_symmetry.space_group_name_H-M   'P 1'
#
loop_
_entity.id
_entity.type
_entity.pdbx_description
1 polymer ?
#
loop_
_entity_poly.entity_id
_entity_poly.type
_entity_poly.pdbx_seq_one_letter_code
_entity_poly.pdbx_strand_id
1 'polypeptide(L)'
;MVTLLLDQTQLEVVLSPIERAASFHRDNLRIVRETITKVQLTDDAWTWLRGVPNPGTHIPGILAAGTWKAAGSTDFVLIRRHRPSVVIDLDGDEHFRRLILTTRHGLSLTQALRLPVSEEPADVEEIVATAPTPVSKPRKRPVIRPRPA
;
A
#
# COMPACT_ATOMS: atom_id res chain seq x y z
N MET A 1 10.60 -6.44 11.81
CA MET A 1 10.41 -5.22 11.00
C MET A 1 11.06 -5.55 9.68
N VAL A 2 10.31 -5.41 8.60
CA VAL A 2 10.73 -5.85 7.27
C VAL A 2 11.86 -4.99 6.76
N THR A 3 12.88 -5.61 6.17
CA THR A 3 13.96 -4.92 5.48
C THR A 3 13.70 -4.97 3.99
N LEU A 4 13.83 -3.82 3.34
CA LEU A 4 13.64 -3.66 1.90
C LEU A 4 15.02 -3.38 1.29
N LEU A 5 15.50 -4.28 0.45
CA LEU A 5 16.73 -4.11 -0.31
C LEU A 5 16.32 -3.81 -1.74
N LEU A 6 16.63 -2.61 -2.21
CA LEU A 6 16.36 -2.21 -3.58
C LEU A 6 17.68 -2.24 -4.35
N ASP A 7 17.72 -3.02 -5.41
CA ASP A 7 18.76 -3.04 -6.42
C ASP A 7 18.29 -2.28 -7.67
N GLN A 8 19.15 -2.15 -8.69
CA GLN A 8 18.80 -1.53 -9.96
C GLN A 8 17.70 -2.31 -10.69
N THR A 9 17.71 -3.63 -10.61
CA THR A 9 16.83 -4.53 -11.39
C THR A 9 15.73 -5.19 -10.58
N GLN A 10 15.86 -5.22 -9.24
CA GLN A 10 14.95 -5.97 -8.37
C GLN A 10 14.74 -5.31 -7.02
N LEU A 11 13.57 -5.54 -6.43
CA LEU A 11 13.24 -5.27 -5.05
C LEU A 11 13.21 -6.58 -4.28
N GLU A 12 14.10 -6.74 -3.30
CA GLU A 12 14.10 -7.86 -2.38
C GLU A 12 13.49 -7.44 -1.02
N VAL A 13 12.44 -8.14 -0.62
CA VAL A 13 11.81 -8.02 0.69
C VAL A 13 12.39 -9.09 1.60
N VAL A 14 13.30 -8.68 2.48
CA VAL A 14 13.95 -9.58 3.43
C VAL A 14 13.06 -9.76 4.65
N LEU A 15 12.58 -10.99 4.82
CA LEU A 15 11.75 -11.39 5.94
C LEU A 15 12.63 -11.91 7.08
N SER A 16 12.42 -11.37 8.29
CA SER A 16 12.99 -11.94 9.50
C SER A 16 12.43 -13.35 9.78
N PRO A 17 13.09 -14.19 10.60
CA PRO A 17 12.62 -15.54 10.91
C PRO A 17 11.17 -15.58 11.45
N ILE A 18 10.80 -14.62 12.30
CA ILE A 18 9.44 -14.52 12.85
C ILE A 18 8.44 -14.15 11.75
N GLU A 19 8.83 -13.30 10.80
CA GLU A 19 7.96 -12.91 9.67
C GLU A 19 7.76 -14.06 8.70
N ARG A 20 8.80 -14.86 8.45
CA ARG A 20 8.68 -16.10 7.67
C ARG A 20 7.72 -17.09 8.31
N ALA A 21 7.86 -17.30 9.63
CA ALA A 21 6.95 -18.16 10.38
C ALA A 21 5.50 -17.64 10.35
N ALA A 22 5.29 -16.35 10.61
CA ALA A 22 3.96 -15.75 10.63
C ALA A 22 3.27 -15.73 9.25
N SER A 23 4.03 -15.52 8.19
CA SER A 23 3.52 -15.49 6.81
C SER A 23 3.41 -16.86 6.16
N PHE A 24 3.94 -17.90 6.80
CA PHE A 24 4.11 -19.23 6.20
C PHE A 24 4.91 -19.18 4.89
N HIS A 25 5.80 -18.19 4.76
CA HIS A 25 6.66 -18.01 3.59
C HIS A 25 8.12 -18.20 3.99
N ARG A 26 8.80 -19.17 3.36
CA ARG A 26 10.13 -19.63 3.80
C ARG A 26 11.27 -18.72 3.32
N ASP A 27 11.05 -18.05 2.20
CA ASP A 27 12.07 -17.31 1.47
C ASP A 27 11.80 -15.81 1.48
N ASN A 28 12.79 -15.03 1.02
CA ASN A 28 12.61 -13.61 0.77
C ASN A 28 11.81 -13.42 -0.53
N LEU A 29 11.02 -12.36 -0.60
CA LEU A 29 10.33 -12.02 -1.84
C LEU A 29 11.29 -11.26 -2.74
N ARG A 30 11.43 -11.70 -3.99
CA ARG A 30 12.24 -11.01 -5.00
C ARG A 30 11.31 -10.61 -6.13
N ILE A 31 11.18 -9.31 -6.32
CA ILE A 31 10.28 -8.71 -7.30
C ILE A 31 11.12 -7.99 -8.34
N VAL A 32 10.90 -8.29 -9.62
CA VAL A 32 11.58 -7.57 -10.70
C VAL A 32 11.08 -6.13 -10.71
N ARG A 33 11.99 -5.15 -10.79
CA ARG A 33 11.62 -3.72 -10.72
C ARG A 33 10.63 -3.32 -11.82
N GLU A 34 10.74 -3.93 -12.99
CA GLU A 34 9.88 -3.67 -14.15
C GLU A 34 8.42 -4.05 -13.93
N THR A 35 8.14 -5.02 -13.05
CA THR A 35 6.75 -5.40 -12.72
C THR A 35 6.09 -4.41 -11.77
N ILE A 36 6.86 -3.52 -11.13
CA ILE A 36 6.34 -2.54 -10.19
C ILE A 36 5.66 -1.40 -10.96
N THR A 37 4.34 -1.39 -10.95
CA THR A 37 3.54 -0.38 -11.66
C THR A 37 3.24 0.84 -10.79
N LYS A 38 3.05 0.63 -9.48
CA LYS A 38 2.65 1.69 -8.56
C LYS A 38 3.13 1.41 -7.16
N VAL A 39 3.53 2.48 -6.47
CA VAL A 39 3.83 2.45 -5.05
C VAL A 39 3.07 3.54 -4.33
N GLN A 40 2.36 3.17 -3.27
CA GLN A 40 1.55 4.07 -2.47
C GLN A 40 1.94 3.97 -1.00
N LEU A 41 2.12 5.11 -0.36
CA LEU A 41 2.29 5.19 1.09
C LEU A 41 0.91 5.28 1.73
N THR A 42 0.74 4.56 2.84
CA THR A 42 -0.50 4.58 3.62
C THR A 42 -0.16 4.53 5.10
N ASP A 43 -0.91 5.25 5.92
CA ASP A 43 -0.81 5.18 7.38
C ASP A 43 -1.64 4.03 7.96
N ASP A 44 -2.59 3.49 7.17
CA ASP A 44 -3.41 2.36 7.55
C ASP A 44 -3.53 1.33 6.42
N ALA A 45 -2.72 0.27 6.52
CA ALA A 45 -2.71 -0.81 5.54
C ALA A 45 -3.90 -1.76 5.66
N TRP A 46 -4.62 -1.79 6.80
CA TRP A 46 -5.77 -2.69 6.98
C TRP A 46 -6.90 -2.40 5.98
N THR A 47 -7.04 -1.15 5.56
CA THR A 47 -8.01 -0.72 4.53
C THR A 47 -7.74 -1.32 3.15
N TRP A 48 -6.51 -1.77 2.90
CA TRP A 48 -6.09 -2.39 1.64
C TRP A 48 -6.26 -3.91 1.64
N LEU A 49 -6.52 -4.51 2.81
CA LEU A 49 -6.69 -5.94 2.94
C LEU A 49 -7.99 -6.37 2.25
N ARG A 50 -7.87 -7.16 1.19
CA ARG A 50 -8.99 -7.68 0.41
C ARG A 50 -8.86 -9.18 0.23
N GLY A 51 -10.00 -9.85 0.04
CA GLY A 51 -10.03 -11.28 -0.20
C GLY A 51 -9.89 -12.12 1.08
N VAL A 52 -9.48 -13.37 0.91
CA VAL A 52 -9.46 -14.39 1.96
C VAL A 52 -8.00 -14.79 2.25
N PRO A 53 -7.59 -14.86 3.53
CA PRO A 53 -6.26 -15.35 3.90
C PRO A 53 -6.04 -16.79 3.42
N ASN A 54 -4.90 -17.06 2.79
CA ASN A 54 -4.53 -18.38 2.26
C ASN A 54 -3.05 -18.42 1.82
N PRO A 55 -2.15 -19.17 2.49
CA PRO A 55 -1.97 -19.38 3.94
C PRO A 55 -1.43 -18.13 4.67
N GLY A 56 -1.58 -18.08 6.00
CA GLY A 56 -1.04 -16.97 6.79
C GLY A 56 -1.56 -16.88 8.23
N THR A 57 -1.01 -15.94 8.98
CA THR A 57 -1.50 -15.51 10.30
C THR A 57 -2.38 -14.28 10.15
N HIS A 58 -3.61 -14.35 10.67
CA HIS A 58 -4.53 -13.22 10.69
C HIS A 58 -5.10 -13.01 12.10
N ILE A 59 -4.67 -11.91 12.72
CA ILE A 59 -5.13 -11.41 14.02
C ILE A 59 -5.60 -9.97 13.79
N PRO A 60 -6.92 -9.72 13.67
CA PRO A 60 -7.47 -8.40 13.33
C PRO A 60 -6.89 -7.27 14.19
N GLY A 61 -6.47 -6.17 13.54
CA GLY A 61 -5.89 -4.98 14.17
C GLY A 61 -4.47 -5.17 14.72
N ILE A 62 -3.92 -6.39 14.74
CA ILE A 62 -2.61 -6.69 15.31
C ILE A 62 -1.63 -7.16 14.25
N LEU A 63 -1.98 -8.19 13.49
CA LEU A 63 -1.09 -8.83 12.51
C LEU A 63 -1.90 -9.45 11.37
N ALA A 64 -1.55 -9.11 10.13
CA ALA A 64 -1.94 -9.88 8.96
C ALA A 64 -0.65 -10.23 8.21
N ALA A 65 -0.29 -11.50 8.15
CA ALA A 65 0.95 -11.98 7.57
C ALA A 65 0.69 -13.21 6.70
N GLY A 66 1.14 -13.21 5.45
CA GLY A 66 0.95 -14.33 4.54
C GLY A 66 0.35 -13.88 3.22
N THR A 67 -0.41 -14.76 2.60
CA THR A 67 -0.95 -14.54 1.26
C THR A 67 -2.47 -14.42 1.31
N TRP A 68 -3.03 -13.51 0.53
CA TRP A 68 -4.46 -13.21 0.46
C TRP A 68 -4.94 -13.42 -0.97
N LYS A 69 -5.98 -14.22 -1.15
CA LYS A 69 -6.58 -14.44 -2.47
C LYS A 69 -7.79 -13.54 -2.66
N ALA A 70 -7.78 -12.73 -3.71
CA ALA A 70 -8.88 -11.83 -4.06
C ALA A 70 -9.15 -11.88 -5.56
N ALA A 71 -10.38 -12.22 -5.98
CA ALA A 71 -10.87 -12.09 -7.37
C ALA A 71 -9.86 -12.51 -8.48
N GLY A 72 -9.17 -13.65 -8.30
CA GLY A 72 -8.20 -14.17 -9.27
C GLY A 72 -6.76 -13.67 -9.13
N SER A 73 -6.50 -12.79 -8.17
CA SER A 73 -5.15 -12.37 -7.79
C SER A 73 -4.74 -12.89 -6.41
N THR A 74 -3.43 -12.98 -6.21
CA THR A 74 -2.83 -13.27 -4.92
C THR A 74 -2.03 -12.05 -4.48
N ASP A 75 -2.26 -11.61 -3.24
CA ASP A 75 -1.56 -10.51 -2.63
C ASP A 75 -0.68 -11.07 -1.51
N PHE A 76 0.55 -10.56 -1.37
CA PHE A 76 1.35 -10.83 -0.18
C PHE A 76 1.15 -9.71 0.83
N VAL A 77 0.90 -10.08 2.07
CA VAL A 77 0.52 -9.17 3.15
C VAL A 77 1.45 -9.39 4.33
N LEU A 78 2.00 -8.30 4.84
CA LEU A 78 2.70 -8.25 6.13
C LEU A 78 2.42 -6.92 6.83
N ILE A 79 1.23 -6.84 7.42
CA ILE A 79 0.71 -5.69 8.14
C ILE A 79 0.91 -5.90 9.64
N ARG A 80 1.43 -4.89 10.32
CA ARG A 80 1.61 -4.90 11.79
C ARG A 80 0.94 -3.68 12.41
N ARG A 81 -0.15 -3.90 13.15
CA ARG A 81 -0.95 -2.84 13.79
C ARG A 81 -1.34 -1.75 12.77
N HIS A 82 -1.75 -0.57 13.23
CA HIS A 82 -1.98 0.60 12.37
C HIS A 82 -0.68 1.43 12.33
N ARG A 83 0.19 1.11 11.37
CA ARG A 83 1.51 1.73 11.23
C ARG A 83 1.73 2.13 9.77
N PRO A 84 2.60 3.15 9.53
CA PRO A 84 3.02 3.50 8.18
C PRO A 84 3.46 2.28 7.40
N SER A 85 2.92 2.18 6.20
CA SER A 85 3.01 1.01 5.35
C SER A 85 3.09 1.44 3.90
N VAL A 86 3.52 0.50 3.06
CA VAL A 86 3.59 0.68 1.62
C VAL A 86 2.75 -0.39 0.94
N VAL A 87 2.03 0.05 -0.10
CA VAL A 87 1.29 -0.82 -1.02
C VAL A 87 1.98 -0.72 -2.37
N ILE A 88 2.38 -1.87 -2.90
CA ILE A 88 3.08 -1.99 -4.17
C ILE A 88 2.18 -2.81 -5.09
N ASP A 89 1.73 -2.20 -6.19
CA ASP A 89 0.99 -2.90 -7.23
C ASP A 89 1.97 -3.46 -8.27
N LEU A 90 1.79 -4.73 -8.62
CA LEU A 90 2.61 -5.49 -9.54
C LEU A 90 1.78 -5.91 -10.76
N ASP A 91 2.40 -5.86 -11.93
CA ASP A 91 1.85 -6.40 -13.17
C ASP A 91 2.89 -7.25 -13.88
N GLY A 92 2.47 -8.44 -14.34
CA GLY A 92 3.37 -9.42 -14.95
C GLY A 92 4.20 -10.27 -13.98
N ASP A 93 4.05 -10.09 -12.67
CA ASP A 93 4.66 -11.02 -11.69
C ASP A 93 3.89 -12.34 -11.62
N GLU A 94 4.61 -13.45 -11.51
CA GLU A 94 4.04 -14.80 -11.53
C GLU A 94 3.29 -15.18 -10.24
N HIS A 95 3.63 -14.54 -9.12
CA HIS A 95 3.20 -14.97 -7.79
C HIS A 95 2.22 -14.00 -7.15
N PHE A 96 2.46 -12.70 -7.29
CA PHE A 96 1.76 -11.66 -6.55
C PHE A 96 1.33 -10.52 -7.45
N ARG A 97 0.08 -10.07 -7.29
CA ARG A 97 -0.40 -8.83 -7.91
C ARG A 97 -0.14 -7.60 -7.05
N ARG A 98 0.05 -7.81 -5.75
CA ARG A 98 0.24 -6.71 -4.80
C ARG A 98 1.01 -7.16 -3.58
N LEU A 99 1.87 -6.27 -3.08
CA LEU A 99 2.51 -6.39 -1.79
C LEU A 99 1.99 -5.30 -0.84
N ILE A 100 1.58 -5.68 0.37
CA ILE A 100 1.16 -4.74 1.43
C ILE A 100 2.07 -4.94 2.64
N LEU A 101 2.96 -3.98 2.90
CA LEU A 101 4.04 -4.16 3.87
C LEU A 101 4.08 -3.00 4.88
N THR A 102 4.06 -3.32 6.17
CA THR A 102 4.37 -2.34 7.21
C THR A 102 5.88 -2.11 7.29
N THR A 103 6.30 -0.87 7.01
CA THR A 103 7.71 -0.48 7.01
C THR A 103 7.88 1.00 7.33
N ARG A 104 8.95 1.32 8.07
CA ARG A 104 9.35 2.72 8.32
C ARG A 104 10.09 3.34 7.12
N HIS A 105 10.49 2.53 6.14
CA HIS A 105 11.33 2.94 5.01
C HIS A 105 10.51 3.20 3.73
N GLY A 106 9.19 3.34 3.82
CA GLY A 106 8.32 3.53 2.66
C GLY A 106 8.71 4.75 1.82
N LEU A 107 9.01 5.88 2.47
CA LEU A 107 9.44 7.10 1.79
C LEU A 107 10.72 6.87 0.98
N SER A 108 11.73 6.26 1.58
CA SER A 108 12.98 5.92 0.89
C SER A 108 12.76 4.98 -0.28
N LEU A 109 11.83 4.01 -0.16
CA LEU A 109 11.48 3.12 -1.26
C LEU A 109 10.80 3.89 -2.41
N THR A 110 9.85 4.78 -2.13
CA THR A 110 9.22 5.60 -3.18
C THR A 110 10.20 6.53 -3.89
N GLN A 111 11.17 7.08 -3.15
CA GLN A 111 12.22 7.93 -3.70
C GLN A 111 13.20 7.12 -4.55
N ALA A 112 13.59 5.93 -4.11
CA ALA A 112 14.56 5.12 -4.84
C ALA A 112 13.97 4.44 -6.09
N LEU A 113 12.65 4.16 -6.09
CA LEU A 113 11.93 3.69 -7.28
C LEU A 113 11.69 4.80 -8.31
N ARG A 114 11.52 6.05 -7.87
CA ARG A 114 11.49 7.23 -8.73
C ARG A 114 12.91 7.68 -9.05
N LEU A 115 13.53 7.28 -10.17
CA LEU A 115 14.55 8.06 -10.92
C LEU A 115 14.92 7.34 -12.23
N PRO A 116 15.18 8.05 -13.35
CA PRO A 116 15.36 9.50 -13.47
C PRO A 116 14.05 10.24 -13.79
N VAL A 117 13.75 11.28 -13.01
CA VAL A 117 13.07 12.45 -13.59
C VAL A 117 14.19 13.19 -14.31
N SER A 118 14.04 13.44 -15.61
CA SER A 118 14.92 14.36 -16.33
C SER A 118 15.08 15.64 -15.51
N GLU A 119 16.29 16.18 -15.44
CA GLU A 119 16.63 17.43 -14.73
C GLU A 119 16.02 18.69 -15.39
N GLU A 120 14.76 18.64 -15.82
CA GLU A 120 13.98 19.84 -16.09
C GLU A 120 12.98 20.02 -14.95
N PRO A 121 13.14 21.04 -14.09
CA PRO A 121 12.13 21.38 -13.12
C PRO A 121 10.89 21.85 -13.91
N ALA A 122 9.87 21.00 -13.96
CA ALA A 122 8.55 21.44 -14.39
C ALA A 122 8.03 22.43 -13.35
N ASP A 123 7.95 23.70 -13.75
CA ASP A 123 7.41 24.80 -12.98
C ASP A 123 6.06 24.42 -12.35
N VAL A 124 5.92 24.75 -11.07
CA VAL A 124 4.77 24.37 -10.22
C VAL A 124 3.51 25.20 -10.55
N GLU A 125 3.48 25.93 -11.66
CA GLU A 125 2.36 26.83 -12.00
C GLU A 125 1.24 26.19 -12.86
N GLU A 126 1.44 25.05 -13.52
CA GLU A 126 0.45 24.54 -14.51
C GLU A 126 -0.47 23.40 -14.04
N ILE A 127 -0.43 22.98 -12.77
CA ILE A 127 -1.39 21.97 -12.23
C ILE A 127 -2.66 22.65 -11.66
N VAL A 128 -2.68 23.97 -11.50
CA VAL A 128 -3.83 24.71 -10.94
C VAL A 128 -4.91 25.02 -11.99
N ALA A 129 -4.63 24.88 -13.29
CA ALA A 129 -5.51 25.43 -14.33
C ALA A 129 -6.67 24.53 -14.81
N THR A 130 -6.74 23.24 -14.46
CA THR A 130 -7.87 22.37 -14.88
C THR A 130 -8.38 21.47 -13.77
N ALA A 131 -9.12 22.05 -12.82
CA ALA A 131 -10.38 21.50 -12.31
C ALA A 131 -10.84 22.33 -11.09
N PRO A 132 -11.99 23.02 -11.13
CA PRO A 132 -12.65 23.43 -9.91
C PRO A 132 -13.27 22.18 -9.28
N THR A 133 -12.68 21.67 -8.21
CA THR A 133 -13.35 20.72 -7.31
C THR A 133 -14.51 21.45 -6.65
N PRO A 134 -15.79 21.10 -6.91
CA PRO A 134 -16.90 21.75 -6.26
C PRO A 134 -16.93 21.29 -4.79
N VAL A 135 -16.58 22.19 -3.87
CA VAL A 135 -16.82 21.98 -2.44
C VAL A 135 -18.33 22.04 -2.21
N SER A 136 -18.97 20.88 -2.04
CA SER A 136 -20.36 20.79 -1.61
C SER A 136 -20.49 21.37 -0.20
N LYS A 137 -21.09 22.56 -0.07
CA LYS A 137 -21.44 23.15 1.23
C LYS A 137 -22.33 22.18 2.03
N PRO A 138 -22.14 22.02 3.34
CA PRO A 138 -23.00 21.18 4.16
C PRO A 138 -24.42 21.76 4.15
N ARG A 139 -25.39 20.94 3.72
CA ARG A 139 -26.81 21.27 3.70
C ARG A 139 -27.29 21.46 5.15
N LYS A 140 -27.67 22.69 5.54
CA LYS A 140 -28.25 22.97 6.85
C LYS A 140 -29.51 22.12 7.03
N ARG A 141 -29.54 21.27 8.07
CA ARG A 141 -30.74 20.53 8.47
C ARG A 141 -31.82 21.55 8.89
N PRO A 142 -33.07 21.42 8.43
CA PRO A 142 -34.15 22.29 8.88
C PRO A 142 -34.42 22.04 10.37
N VAL A 143 -34.41 23.12 11.16
CA VAL A 143 -34.83 23.09 12.55
C VAL A 143 -36.36 23.03 12.57
N ILE A 144 -36.91 21.89 12.99
CA ILE A 144 -38.35 21.75 13.26
C ILE A 144 -38.66 22.60 14.49
N ARG A 145 -39.43 23.68 14.31
CA ARG A 145 -39.99 24.42 15.43
C ARG A 145 -41.30 23.76 15.85
N PRO A 146 -41.56 23.54 17.15
CA PRO A 146 -42.86 23.11 17.62
C PRO A 146 -43.90 24.22 17.35
N ARG A 147 -45.09 23.79 16.92
CA ARG A 147 -46.24 24.64 16.64
C ARG A 147 -46.83 25.16 17.97
N PRO A 148 -47.07 26.47 18.14
CA PRO A 148 -47.77 26.97 19.31
C PRO A 148 -49.24 26.56 19.29
N ALA A 149 -49.80 26.37 20.49
CA ALA A 149 -51.13 25.84 20.78
C ALA A 149 -52.28 26.67 20.20
#